data_AF-A0A842TEQ1-F1
#
_entry.id   AF-A0A842TEQ1-F1
#
_cell.length_a   1.000
_cell.length_b   1.000
_cell.length_c   1.000
_cell.angle_alpha   90.00
_cell.angle_beta   90.00
_cell.angle_gamma   90.00
#
_symmetry.space_group_name_H-M   'P 1'
#
loop_
_entity.id
_entity.type
_entity.pdbx_description
1 polymer ?
#
loop_
_entity_poly.entity_id
_entity_poly.type
_entity_poly.pdbx_seq_one_letter_code
_entity_poly.pdbx_strand_id
1 'polypeptide(L)'
;MSDNRLYLYIMGSKNKEDRISTAVPYKINEEELFFGPCNEEFLGGDREKLDLDNSNKEIYIAGINPSYGKPRKFLFLGKIKTIFSFKTAWEHYQDRNDLDIKLMIKRKYSPLHLKPIPEGYKHRTKEHSGKWIEDITSQKPSNEKEIYRNGIITNKETIFNRDCCFSMDNIFFSLKGDHVIKIDKQFIDLIKKGMKKTGNQKRIETHIGSDETAPFGYCENGTRYGRGFTLILKNNDVDKFLELIDNKIN
;
A
#
# COMPACT_ATOMS: atom_id res chain seq x y z
N MET A 1 -16.62 -17.49 7.91
CA MET A 1 -15.87 -17.34 6.65
C MET A 1 -15.00 -16.11 6.80
N SER A 2 -13.71 -16.20 6.49
CA SER A 2 -12.80 -15.06 6.48
C SER A 2 -13.20 -14.08 5.36
N ASP A 3 -13.15 -12.77 5.64
CA ASP A 3 -13.35 -11.70 4.64
C ASP A 3 -11.97 -11.21 4.19
N ASN A 4 -11.41 -11.95 3.22
CA ASN A 4 -10.08 -11.68 2.68
C ASN A 4 -10.16 -10.60 1.59
N ARG A 5 -9.29 -9.59 1.65
CA ARG A 5 -9.24 -8.51 0.65
C ARG A 5 -7.82 -8.26 0.19
N LEU A 6 -7.62 -8.15 -1.11
CA LEU A 6 -6.34 -7.73 -1.70
C LEU A 6 -6.52 -6.43 -2.47
N TYR A 7 -5.78 -5.40 -2.07
CA TYR A 7 -5.67 -4.13 -2.74
C TYR A 7 -4.47 -4.17 -3.69
N LEU A 8 -4.74 -4.24 -4.99
CA LEU A 8 -3.75 -4.34 -6.04
C LEU A 8 -3.68 -3.03 -6.83
N TYR A 9 -2.50 -2.42 -6.91
CA TYR A 9 -2.34 -1.13 -7.58
C TYR A 9 -0.99 -0.96 -8.28
N ILE A 10 -0.93 -0.03 -9.23
CA ILE A 10 0.31 0.33 -9.93
C ILE A 10 1.02 1.44 -9.15
N MET A 11 2.25 1.18 -8.72
CA MET A 11 3.08 2.16 -8.03
C MET A 11 3.42 3.35 -8.92
N GLY A 12 3.40 4.55 -8.33
CA GLY A 12 3.93 5.75 -8.99
C GLY A 12 5.46 5.69 -9.07
N SER A 13 6.04 6.06 -10.21
CA SER A 13 7.49 6.26 -10.34
C SER A 13 7.79 7.67 -10.81
N LYS A 14 8.85 8.24 -10.23
CA LYS A 14 9.44 9.50 -10.71
C LYS A 14 10.47 9.26 -11.84
N ASN A 15 11.11 8.08 -11.88
CA ASN A 15 12.33 7.87 -12.66
C ASN A 15 12.22 6.80 -13.76
N LYS A 16 11.00 6.34 -14.08
CA LYS A 16 10.74 5.36 -15.15
C LYS A 16 11.41 3.98 -14.99
N GLU A 17 11.92 3.64 -13.81
CA GLU A 17 12.61 2.36 -13.55
C GLU A 17 11.68 1.27 -12.97
N ASP A 18 12.00 0.00 -13.27
CA ASP A 18 11.38 -1.22 -12.69
C ASP A 18 11.89 -1.47 -11.26
N ARG A 19 11.85 -0.44 -10.42
CA ARG A 19 12.33 -0.50 -9.03
C ARG A 19 11.38 0.29 -8.14
N ILE A 20 11.27 -0.11 -6.88
CA ILE A 20 10.74 0.77 -5.84
C ILE A 20 11.75 1.92 -5.71
N SER A 21 11.52 2.98 -6.48
CA SER A 21 12.28 4.23 -6.44
C SER A 21 11.63 5.26 -5.49
N THR A 22 10.71 4.78 -4.66
CA THR A 22 9.93 5.54 -3.69
C THR A 22 10.29 5.03 -2.31
N ALA A 23 10.24 5.89 -1.30
CA ALA A 23 10.59 5.49 0.06
C ALA A 23 9.69 4.37 0.63
N VAL A 24 8.50 4.15 0.04
CA VAL A 24 7.56 3.09 0.45
C VAL A 24 7.04 2.23 -0.71
N PRO A 25 6.69 0.95 -0.45
CA PRO A 25 6.92 0.23 0.81
C PRO A 25 8.41 0.09 1.12
N TYR A 26 8.71 0.06 2.41
CA TYR A 26 10.04 -0.14 2.93
C TYR A 26 10.11 -1.51 3.59
N LYS A 27 11.02 -2.35 3.11
CA LYS A 27 11.36 -3.60 3.80
C LYS A 27 12.18 -3.27 5.04
N ILE A 28 11.60 -3.48 6.22
CA ILE A 28 12.35 -3.36 7.48
C ILE A 28 13.31 -4.55 7.56
N ASN A 29 12.77 -5.76 7.52
CA ASN A 29 13.53 -7.01 7.56
C ASN A 29 12.80 -8.08 6.72
N GLU A 30 13.19 -9.35 6.86
CA GLU A 30 12.55 -10.45 6.12
C GLU A 30 11.07 -10.68 6.49
N GLU A 31 10.63 -10.24 7.67
CA GLU A 31 9.29 -10.51 8.20
C GLU A 31 8.36 -9.29 8.16
N GLU A 32 8.91 -8.07 8.08
CA GLU A 32 8.14 -6.85 8.27
C GLU A 32 8.35 -5.82 7.15
N LEU A 33 7.23 -5.32 6.61
CA LEU A 33 7.17 -4.17 5.71
C LEU A 33 6.51 -2.98 6.41
N PHE A 34 7.05 -1.79 6.15
CA PHE A 34 6.39 -0.52 6.45
C PHE A 34 5.83 0.11 5.18
N PHE A 35 4.60 0.61 5.26
CA PHE A 35 3.94 1.30 4.15
C PHE A 35 3.25 2.59 4.62
N GLY A 36 3.57 3.73 4.01
CA GLY A 36 2.99 5.03 4.37
C GLY A 36 3.81 6.21 3.85
N PRO A 37 3.26 7.44 3.72
CA PRO A 37 1.87 7.83 3.93
C PRO A 37 0.88 7.09 3.04
N CYS A 38 -0.35 6.94 3.54
CA CYS A 38 -1.50 6.55 2.74
C CYS A 38 -2.67 7.51 3.02
N ASN A 39 -3.55 7.68 2.04
CA ASN A 39 -4.85 8.33 2.26
C ASN A 39 -5.82 7.27 2.80
N GLU A 40 -6.64 7.61 3.79
CA GLU A 40 -7.67 6.72 4.34
C GLU A 40 -8.63 6.19 3.27
N GLU A 41 -8.91 6.99 2.24
CA GLU A 41 -9.72 6.58 1.09
C GLU A 41 -9.12 5.41 0.31
N PHE A 42 -7.82 5.12 0.46
CA PHE A 42 -7.18 3.95 -0.17
C PHE A 42 -7.82 2.64 0.29
N LEU A 43 -8.26 2.57 1.55
CA LEU A 43 -9.01 1.43 2.09
C LEU A 43 -10.53 1.58 1.88
N GLY A 44 -10.97 2.64 1.21
CA GLY A 44 -12.38 2.95 0.97
C GLY A 44 -13.10 3.64 2.13
N GLY A 45 -12.37 4.33 3.03
CA GLY A 45 -12.95 5.05 4.17
C GLY A 45 -13.35 4.15 5.35
N ASP A 46 -12.86 2.90 5.39
CA ASP A 46 -13.26 1.87 6.35
C ASP A 46 -12.46 1.92 7.69
N ARG A 47 -11.82 3.05 8.06
CA ARG A 47 -10.96 3.12 9.28
C ARG A 47 -11.70 2.74 10.56
N GLU A 48 -12.97 3.13 10.70
CA GLU A 48 -13.83 2.79 11.86
C GLU A 48 -14.33 1.33 11.87
N LYS A 49 -14.08 0.55 10.80
CA LYS A 49 -14.46 -0.88 10.68
C LYS A 49 -13.26 -1.83 10.69
N LEU A 50 -12.06 -1.30 10.95
CA LEU A 50 -10.80 -2.02 10.95
C LEU A 50 -10.22 -2.08 12.36
N ASP A 51 -10.99 -2.64 13.28
CA ASP A 51 -10.40 -3.33 14.43
C ASP A 51 -9.87 -4.68 13.92
N LEU A 52 -8.70 -4.64 13.25
CA LEU A 52 -8.11 -5.82 12.61
C LEU A 52 -7.88 -6.94 13.62
N ASP A 53 -7.51 -6.59 14.86
CA ASP A 53 -7.24 -7.53 15.96
C ASP A 53 -8.50 -8.32 16.37
N ASN A 54 -9.70 -7.76 16.18
CA ASN A 54 -10.98 -8.40 16.48
C ASN A 54 -11.81 -8.77 15.25
N SER A 55 -11.27 -8.62 14.05
CA SER A 55 -11.97 -8.91 12.80
C SER A 55 -11.47 -10.22 12.18
N ASN A 56 -12.38 -11.04 11.65
CA ASN A 56 -12.03 -12.16 10.77
C ASN A 56 -11.61 -11.69 9.35
N LYS A 57 -11.07 -10.48 9.22
CA LYS A 57 -10.69 -9.87 7.95
C LYS A 57 -9.18 -9.91 7.80
N GLU A 58 -8.72 -10.46 6.69
CA GLU A 58 -7.33 -10.38 6.30
C GLU A 58 -7.18 -9.43 5.13
N ILE A 59 -6.33 -8.41 5.29
CA ILE A 59 -6.14 -7.40 4.26
C ILE A 59 -4.71 -7.46 3.75
N TYR A 60 -4.59 -7.51 2.43
CA TYR A 60 -3.34 -7.62 1.72
C TYR A 60 -3.19 -6.40 0.80
N ILE A 61 -1.94 -5.95 0.62
CA ILE A 61 -1.58 -4.91 -0.33
C ILE A 61 -0.49 -5.44 -1.24
N ALA A 62 -0.71 -5.35 -2.56
CA ALA A 62 0.28 -5.69 -3.57
C ALA A 62 0.55 -4.51 -4.51
N GLY A 63 1.83 -4.26 -4.76
CA GLY A 63 2.28 -3.22 -5.68
C GLY A 63 2.87 -3.78 -6.96
N ILE A 64 2.45 -3.20 -8.09
CA ILE A 64 2.98 -3.49 -9.42
C ILE A 64 3.89 -2.34 -9.86
N ASN A 65 5.01 -2.63 -10.52
CA ASN A 65 5.85 -1.58 -11.11
C ASN A 65 5.09 -0.76 -12.18
N PRO A 66 5.46 0.52 -12.38
CA PRO A 66 5.05 1.26 -13.56
C PRO A 66 5.67 0.66 -14.83
N SER A 67 5.00 0.77 -15.98
CA SER A 67 5.53 0.27 -17.26
C SER A 67 5.45 1.30 -18.38
N TYR A 68 6.54 1.39 -19.14
CA TYR A 68 6.70 2.21 -20.35
C TYR A 68 6.82 1.32 -21.60
N GLY A 69 6.08 0.21 -21.66
CA GLY A 69 6.13 -0.70 -22.82
C GLY A 69 6.61 -2.11 -22.50
N LYS A 70 7.02 -2.35 -21.26
CA LYS A 70 7.58 -3.63 -20.81
C LYS A 70 6.56 -4.42 -19.98
N PRO A 71 6.64 -5.76 -19.96
CA PRO A 71 5.86 -6.57 -19.04
C PRO A 71 6.08 -6.12 -17.59
N ARG A 72 4.98 -6.04 -16.85
CA ARG A 72 4.95 -5.65 -15.45
C ARG A 72 5.25 -6.82 -14.53
N LYS A 73 5.60 -6.47 -13.30
CA LYS A 73 6.09 -7.36 -12.27
C LYS A 73 5.57 -6.87 -10.92
N PHE A 74 5.33 -7.80 -10.00
CA PHE A 74 5.06 -7.46 -8.62
C PHE A 74 6.36 -6.97 -7.97
N LEU A 75 6.23 -5.93 -7.16
CA LEU A 75 7.34 -5.35 -6.39
C LEU A 75 7.28 -5.79 -4.93
N PHE A 76 6.07 -5.94 -4.39
CA PHE A 76 5.84 -6.42 -3.05
C PHE A 76 4.43 -6.98 -2.89
N LEU A 77 4.24 -7.78 -1.85
CA LEU A 77 2.96 -8.18 -1.27
C LEU A 77 3.14 -8.24 0.26
N GLY A 78 2.23 -7.61 0.99
CA GLY A 78 2.20 -7.72 2.45
C GLY A 78 0.78 -7.83 3.00
N LYS A 79 0.65 -8.49 4.16
CA LYS A 79 -0.60 -8.58 4.93
C LYS A 79 -0.59 -7.54 6.04
N ILE A 80 -1.59 -6.68 6.11
CA ILE A 80 -1.68 -5.64 7.15
C ILE A 80 -1.79 -6.29 8.52
N LYS A 81 -0.83 -5.97 9.40
CA LYS A 81 -0.87 -6.30 10.84
C LYS A 81 -1.54 -5.19 11.63
N THR A 82 -1.08 -3.96 11.41
CA THR A 82 -1.47 -2.82 12.23
C THR A 82 -1.56 -1.57 11.39
N ILE A 83 -2.60 -0.78 11.64
CA ILE A 83 -2.79 0.54 11.04
C ILE A 83 -2.41 1.59 12.08
N PHE A 84 -1.57 2.53 11.68
CA PHE A 84 -1.03 3.57 12.54
C PHE A 84 -1.35 4.96 11.98
N SER A 85 -1.46 5.94 12.89
CA SER A 85 -1.05 7.31 12.58
C SER A 85 0.47 7.41 12.50
N PHE A 86 1.04 8.42 11.85
CA PHE A 86 2.46 8.72 11.85
C PHE A 86 3.00 8.90 13.27
N LYS A 87 2.23 9.52 14.17
CA LYS A 87 2.62 9.65 15.58
C LYS A 87 2.76 8.26 16.24
N THR A 88 1.72 7.43 16.15
CA THR A 88 1.75 6.09 16.75
C THR A 88 2.78 5.18 16.09
N ALA A 89 2.98 5.27 14.77
CA ALA A 89 4.07 4.58 14.08
C ALA A 89 5.43 5.04 14.59
N TRP A 90 5.64 6.35 14.74
CA TRP A 90 6.88 6.91 15.27
C TRP A 90 7.17 6.39 16.67
N GLU A 91 6.20 6.46 17.58
CA GLU A 91 6.30 5.95 18.95
C GLU A 91 6.54 4.43 18.98
N HIS A 92 5.85 3.66 18.12
CA HIS A 92 6.02 2.21 18.00
C HIS A 92 7.43 1.81 17.56
N TYR A 93 8.01 2.52 16.59
CA TYR A 93 9.30 2.14 16.02
C TYR A 93 10.51 2.79 16.72
N GLN A 94 10.38 3.99 17.30
CA GLN A 94 11.55 4.72 17.84
C GLN A 94 12.27 3.99 18.97
N ASP A 95 11.54 3.23 19.78
CA ASP A 95 12.06 2.56 20.97
C ASP A 95 12.45 1.10 20.71
N ARG A 96 12.21 0.58 19.48
CA ARG A 96 12.63 -0.77 19.09
C ARG A 96 14.16 -0.81 18.94
N ASN A 97 14.81 -1.76 19.60
CA ASN A 97 16.27 -1.90 19.60
C ASN A 97 16.85 -2.58 18.33
N ASP A 98 15.99 -2.86 17.34
CA ASP A 98 16.34 -3.49 16.07
C ASP A 98 17.25 -2.60 15.21
N LEU A 99 18.32 -3.17 14.67
CA LEU A 99 19.27 -2.47 13.82
C LEU A 99 18.60 -1.94 12.55
N ASP A 100 17.71 -2.71 11.93
CA ASP A 100 17.04 -2.35 10.69
C ASP A 100 16.07 -1.19 10.90
N ILE A 101 15.39 -1.15 12.04
CA ILE A 101 14.53 -0.03 12.44
C ILE A 101 15.37 1.21 12.74
N LYS A 102 16.49 1.08 13.44
CA LYS A 102 17.42 2.19 13.65
C LYS A 102 17.93 2.74 12.32
N LEU A 103 18.20 1.88 11.34
CA LEU A 103 18.59 2.28 9.98
C LEU A 103 17.43 2.98 9.26
N MET A 104 16.22 2.42 9.31
CA MET A 104 15.01 3.04 8.79
C MET A 104 14.85 4.45 9.34
N ILE A 105 14.99 4.65 10.65
CA ILE A 105 14.85 5.95 11.30
C ILE A 105 16.01 6.87 10.95
N LYS A 106 17.27 6.45 11.04
CA LYS A 106 18.42 7.37 10.90
C LYS A 106 18.71 7.81 9.46
N ARG A 107 18.25 7.07 8.45
CA ARG A 107 18.59 7.35 7.05
C ARG A 107 17.96 8.66 6.56
N LYS A 108 18.72 9.37 5.71
CA LYS A 108 18.28 10.57 4.98
C LYS A 108 17.03 10.33 4.12
N TYR A 109 16.84 9.08 3.69
CA TYR A 109 15.82 8.55 2.78
C TYR A 109 14.92 7.56 3.56
N SER A 110 14.42 7.98 4.73
CA SER A 110 13.57 7.17 5.59
C SER A 110 12.12 7.18 5.11
N PRO A 111 11.38 6.06 5.18
CA PRO A 111 9.93 6.05 4.94
C PRO A 111 9.15 6.82 6.03
N LEU A 112 9.73 6.99 7.22
CA LEU A 112 9.20 7.86 8.28
C LEU A 112 9.62 9.31 7.99
N HIS A 113 8.98 9.89 6.99
CA HIS A 113 9.23 11.25 6.51
C HIS A 113 8.85 12.32 7.53
N LEU A 114 7.87 12.04 8.38
CA LEU A 114 7.32 12.95 9.37
C LEU A 114 7.76 12.55 10.79
N LYS A 115 8.04 13.56 11.62
CA LYS A 115 8.25 13.39 13.06
C LYS A 115 7.15 14.15 13.80
N PRO A 116 6.46 13.54 14.78
CA PRO A 116 5.50 14.25 15.61
C PRO A 116 6.18 15.38 16.40
N ILE A 117 5.47 16.50 16.54
CA ILE A 117 5.77 17.66 17.38
C ILE A 117 4.50 18.07 18.14
N PRO A 118 4.58 18.86 19.22
CA PRO A 118 3.39 19.23 20.00
C PRO A 118 2.24 19.82 19.15
N GLU A 119 2.56 20.58 18.11
CA GLU A 119 1.59 21.24 17.23
C GLU A 119 1.18 20.41 16.00
N GLY A 120 1.65 19.17 15.86
CA GLY A 120 1.35 18.29 14.71
C GLY A 120 2.58 17.51 14.21
N TYR A 121 2.98 17.74 12.97
CA TYR A 121 4.11 17.03 12.35
C TYR A 121 5.13 18.00 11.74
N LYS A 122 6.42 17.66 11.86
CA LYS A 122 7.48 18.28 11.07
C LYS A 122 8.06 17.33 10.04
N HIS A 123 8.36 17.85 8.86
CA HIS A 123 9.09 17.11 7.85
C HIS A 123 10.55 16.89 8.29
N ARG A 124 11.02 15.65 8.19
CA ARG A 124 12.32 15.22 8.72
C ARG A 124 13.32 14.86 7.63
N THR A 125 12.87 14.21 6.55
CA THR A 125 13.76 13.67 5.52
C THR A 125 13.91 14.60 4.34
N LYS A 126 14.91 14.40 3.47
CA LYS A 126 15.04 15.20 2.24
C LYS A 126 14.31 14.59 1.03
N GLU A 127 13.77 13.37 1.16
CA GLU A 127 13.04 12.69 0.09
C GLU A 127 11.55 13.06 0.10
N HIS A 128 10.94 13.12 -1.09
CA HIS A 128 9.51 13.30 -1.27
C HIS A 128 8.91 14.61 -0.69
N SER A 129 9.65 15.72 -0.63
CA SER A 129 9.06 17.07 -0.46
C SER A 129 8.06 17.35 -1.57
N GLY A 130 6.79 17.13 -1.29
CA GLY A 130 5.71 17.30 -2.24
C GLY A 130 4.43 17.69 -1.51
N LYS A 131 3.42 18.05 -2.29
CA LYS A 131 2.15 18.59 -1.80
C LYS A 131 1.53 17.76 -0.66
N TRP A 132 1.70 16.44 -0.65
CA TRP A 132 1.18 15.60 0.44
C TRP A 132 1.85 15.84 1.80
N ILE A 133 3.14 16.19 1.84
CA ILE A 133 3.84 16.55 3.08
C ILE A 133 3.30 17.87 3.57
N GLU A 134 3.17 18.85 2.67
CA GLU A 134 2.56 20.14 2.98
C GLU A 134 1.13 19.96 3.50
N ASP A 135 0.33 19.08 2.89
CA ASP A 135 -1.04 18.79 3.34
C ASP A 135 -1.07 18.30 4.81
N ILE A 136 -0.03 17.60 5.28
CA ILE A 136 0.04 17.11 6.67
C ILE A 136 0.72 18.13 7.61
N THR A 137 1.76 18.83 7.14
CA THR A 137 2.53 19.77 7.99
C THR A 137 1.91 21.16 8.06
N SER A 138 1.03 21.54 7.12
CA SER A 138 0.38 22.86 7.07
C SER A 138 -1.00 22.88 7.74
N GLN A 139 -1.63 21.72 7.93
CA GLN A 139 -2.91 21.62 8.62
C GLN A 139 -2.69 21.77 10.13
N LYS A 140 -3.34 22.78 10.74
CA LYS A 140 -3.61 22.76 12.18
C LYS A 140 -4.53 21.58 12.49
N PRO A 141 -4.42 20.90 13.65
CA PRO A 141 -5.31 19.81 14.06
C PRO A 141 -6.78 20.18 13.82
N SER A 142 -7.37 19.72 12.72
CA SER A 142 -8.75 20.00 12.38
C SER A 142 -9.55 18.73 12.62
N ASN A 143 -10.30 18.79 13.73
CA ASN A 143 -11.24 17.79 14.24
C ASN A 143 -10.59 16.68 15.08
N GLU A 144 -10.71 16.85 16.39
CA GLU A 144 -10.67 15.75 17.34
C GLU A 144 -11.81 14.78 16.98
N LYS A 145 -11.50 13.50 16.75
CA LYS A 145 -12.51 12.45 16.70
C LYS A 145 -12.32 11.57 17.93
N GLU A 146 -13.41 11.31 18.64
CA GLU A 146 -13.41 10.44 19.81
C GLU A 146 -13.20 8.99 19.34
N ILE A 147 -12.16 8.32 19.83
CA ILE A 147 -11.98 6.89 19.59
C ILE A 147 -12.70 6.12 20.68
N TYR A 148 -13.68 5.33 20.26
CA TYR A 148 -14.42 4.42 21.12
C TYR A 148 -13.77 3.03 21.09
N ARG A 149 -13.30 2.54 22.24
CA ARG A 149 -13.00 1.12 22.45
C ARG A 149 -13.99 0.56 23.47
N ASN A 150 -14.75 -0.47 23.08
CA ASN A 150 -15.76 -1.10 23.94
C ASN A 150 -16.77 -0.11 24.57
N GLY A 151 -17.12 0.98 23.85
CA GLY A 151 -18.03 2.01 24.34
C GLY A 151 -17.43 3.03 25.31
N ILE A 152 -16.11 3.00 25.54
CA ILE A 152 -15.39 3.94 26.40
C ILE A 152 -14.46 4.81 25.53
N ILE A 153 -14.45 6.13 25.78
CA ILE A 153 -13.50 7.05 25.13
C ILE A 153 -12.11 6.74 25.69
N THR A 154 -11.25 6.11 24.89
CA THR A 154 -9.90 5.71 25.35
C THR A 154 -8.81 6.67 24.93
N ASN A 155 -9.01 7.48 23.90
CA ASN A 155 -8.11 8.58 23.54
C ASN A 155 -8.75 9.52 22.51
N LYS A 156 -8.35 10.79 22.56
CA LYS A 156 -8.60 11.77 21.51
C LYS A 156 -7.40 11.76 20.57
N GLU A 157 -7.53 11.14 19.39
CA GLU A 157 -6.50 11.28 18.35
C GLU A 157 -6.98 12.20 17.24
N THR A 158 -6.11 13.14 16.86
CA THR A 158 -6.29 14.01 15.70
C THR A 158 -6.25 13.16 14.42
N ILE A 159 -7.30 13.19 13.61
CA ILE A 159 -7.33 12.45 12.34
C ILE A 159 -6.91 13.40 11.22
N PHE A 160 -5.72 13.22 10.66
CA PHE A 160 -5.45 13.79 9.34
C PHE A 160 -5.83 12.74 8.29
N ASN A 161 -6.54 13.14 7.23
CA ASN A 161 -6.97 12.24 6.13
C ASN A 161 -5.81 11.52 5.40
N ARG A 162 -4.56 11.94 5.64
CA ARG A 162 -3.33 11.31 5.10
C ARG A 162 -2.37 10.83 6.19
N ASP A 163 -2.82 10.84 7.45
CA ASP A 163 -2.08 10.35 8.61
C ASP A 163 -2.42 8.88 8.86
N CYS A 164 -2.03 8.04 7.90
CA CYS A 164 -2.27 6.62 7.88
C CYS A 164 -1.04 5.88 7.34
N CYS A 165 -0.56 4.91 8.11
CA CYS A 165 0.56 4.01 7.81
C CYS A 165 0.21 2.58 8.21
N PHE A 166 0.92 1.60 7.64
CA PHE A 166 0.72 0.18 7.93
C PHE A 166 2.04 -0.48 8.35
N SER A 167 2.00 -1.30 9.40
CA SER A 167 2.92 -2.44 9.53
C SER A 167 2.29 -3.65 8.88
N MET A 168 3.08 -4.42 8.14
CA MET A 168 2.61 -5.58 7.40
C MET A 168 3.56 -6.77 7.56
N ASP A 169 3.01 -7.98 7.60
CA ASP A 169 3.81 -9.19 7.29
C ASP A 169 4.39 -9.05 5.89
N ASN A 170 5.69 -9.30 5.76
CA ASN A 170 6.36 -9.39 4.48
C ASN A 170 6.13 -10.78 3.87
N ILE A 171 5.19 -10.88 2.92
CA ILE A 171 4.98 -12.11 2.16
C ILE A 171 5.98 -12.16 0.99
N PHE A 172 6.17 -11.03 0.32
CA PHE A 172 7.04 -10.92 -0.83
C PHE A 172 7.59 -9.50 -0.96
N PHE A 173 8.88 -9.39 -1.24
CA PHE A 173 9.52 -8.11 -1.53
C PHE A 173 10.69 -8.30 -2.49
N SER A 174 10.66 -7.60 -3.63
CA SER A 174 11.71 -7.68 -4.65
C SER A 174 12.45 -6.35 -4.78
N LEU A 175 13.73 -6.33 -4.38
CA LEU A 175 14.67 -5.27 -4.68
C LEU A 175 15.51 -5.64 -5.91
N LYS A 176 15.61 -4.71 -6.87
CA LYS A 176 16.66 -4.71 -7.90
C LYS A 176 16.91 -6.04 -8.65
N GLY A 177 15.88 -6.83 -8.94
CA GLY A 177 16.02 -7.96 -9.88
C GLY A 177 16.17 -9.33 -9.25
N ASP A 178 16.30 -9.43 -7.92
CA ASP A 178 16.27 -10.71 -7.22
C ASP A 178 14.82 -11.11 -6.94
N HIS A 179 14.50 -12.38 -7.23
CA HIS A 179 13.17 -13.00 -7.02
C HIS A 179 11.99 -12.22 -7.63
N VAL A 180 12.12 -11.74 -8.87
CA VAL A 180 11.03 -10.93 -9.46
C VAL A 180 9.88 -11.79 -9.99
N ILE A 181 8.71 -11.63 -9.40
CA ILE A 181 7.49 -12.28 -9.89
C ILE A 181 6.90 -11.47 -11.05
N LYS A 182 6.97 -12.04 -12.26
CA LYS A 182 6.35 -11.45 -13.46
C LYS A 182 4.84 -11.62 -13.41
N ILE A 183 4.12 -10.62 -13.92
CA ILE A 183 2.68 -10.78 -14.18
C ILE A 183 2.56 -11.60 -15.45
N ASP A 184 2.18 -12.87 -15.30
CA ASP A 184 1.93 -13.80 -16.39
C ASP A 184 0.42 -13.97 -16.66
N LYS A 185 0.08 -14.87 -17.58
CA LYS A 185 -1.29 -15.15 -17.99
C LYS A 185 -2.21 -15.53 -16.81
N GLN A 186 -1.72 -16.28 -15.82
CA GLN A 186 -2.54 -16.70 -14.68
C GLN A 186 -2.96 -15.49 -13.83
N PHE A 187 -2.02 -14.57 -13.59
CA PHE A 187 -2.33 -13.30 -12.92
C PHE A 187 -3.23 -12.41 -13.78
N ILE A 188 -3.00 -12.32 -15.08
CA ILE A 188 -3.85 -11.53 -15.99
C ILE A 188 -5.30 -12.04 -15.99
N ASP A 189 -5.51 -13.35 -16.04
CA ASP A 189 -6.85 -13.93 -16.03
C ASP A 189 -7.58 -13.64 -14.70
N LEU A 190 -6.87 -13.72 -13.58
CA LEU A 190 -7.40 -13.38 -12.26
C LEU A 190 -7.74 -11.88 -12.14
N ILE A 191 -6.86 -11.01 -12.65
CA ILE A 191 -7.08 -9.56 -12.69
C ILE A 191 -8.28 -9.22 -13.58
N LYS A 192 -8.39 -9.81 -14.78
CA LYS A 192 -9.55 -9.63 -15.67
C LYS A 192 -10.86 -10.02 -14.97
N LYS A 193 -10.87 -11.13 -14.25
CA LYS A 193 -12.03 -11.55 -13.45
C LYS A 193 -12.38 -10.50 -12.39
N GLY A 194 -11.39 -9.99 -11.65
CA GLY A 194 -11.58 -8.90 -10.68
C GLY A 194 -12.10 -7.61 -11.30
N MET A 195 -11.58 -7.22 -12.46
CA MET A 195 -12.02 -6.03 -13.20
C MET A 195 -13.47 -6.13 -13.65
N LYS A 196 -13.93 -7.32 -14.10
CA LYS A 196 -15.34 -7.55 -14.44
C LYS A 196 -16.24 -7.40 -13.21
N LYS A 197 -15.86 -8.01 -12.08
CA LYS A 197 -16.63 -7.94 -10.83
C LYS A 197 -16.76 -6.53 -10.26
N THR A 198 -15.78 -5.68 -10.51
CA THR A 198 -15.78 -4.27 -10.05
C THR A 198 -16.39 -3.30 -11.09
N GLY A 199 -17.01 -3.80 -12.15
CA GLY A 199 -17.68 -2.96 -13.17
C GLY A 199 -16.75 -2.30 -14.18
N ASN A 200 -15.47 -2.68 -14.22
CA ASN A 200 -14.46 -2.10 -15.11
C ASN A 200 -14.23 -2.95 -16.38
N GLN A 201 -15.21 -3.75 -16.77
CA GLN A 201 -15.12 -4.68 -17.91
C GLN A 201 -14.76 -3.99 -19.24
N LYS A 202 -15.30 -2.80 -19.50
CA LYS A 202 -14.98 -2.05 -20.72
C LYS A 202 -13.48 -1.83 -20.90
N ARG A 203 -12.71 -1.65 -19.82
CA ARG A 203 -11.25 -1.40 -19.89
C ARG A 203 -10.46 -2.60 -20.39
N ILE A 204 -10.96 -3.80 -20.13
CA ILE A 204 -10.27 -5.05 -20.49
C ILE A 204 -10.75 -5.62 -21.83
N GLU A 205 -11.79 -5.01 -22.43
CA GLU A 205 -12.38 -5.36 -23.72
C GLU A 205 -12.10 -4.32 -24.81
N THR A 206 -11.64 -3.13 -24.44
CA THR A 206 -11.19 -2.11 -25.38
C THR A 206 -9.81 -2.46 -25.97
N HIS A 207 -9.59 -2.04 -27.23
CA HIS A 207 -8.32 -2.17 -27.94
C HIS A 207 -7.82 -3.62 -27.99
N ILE A 208 -6.61 -3.85 -27.49
CA ILE A 208 -5.91 -5.14 -27.48
C ILE A 208 -6.33 -5.97 -26.24
N GLY A 209 -7.15 -5.41 -25.34
CA GLY A 209 -7.52 -5.99 -24.05
C GLY A 209 -6.38 -5.98 -23.03
N SER A 210 -6.58 -6.51 -21.83
CA SER A 210 -5.50 -6.53 -20.82
C SER A 210 -4.41 -7.56 -21.15
N ASP A 211 -3.16 -7.11 -20.96
CA ASP A 211 -1.92 -7.84 -21.20
C ASP A 211 -0.90 -7.59 -20.06
N GLU A 212 0.26 -8.22 -20.12
CA GLU A 212 1.32 -8.10 -19.10
C GLU A 212 1.87 -6.69 -18.95
N THR A 213 1.74 -5.82 -19.96
CA THR A 213 2.16 -4.41 -19.93
C THR A 213 1.05 -3.49 -19.40
N ALA A 214 -0.20 -3.89 -19.54
CA ALA A 214 -1.41 -3.18 -19.16
C ALA A 214 -2.42 -4.13 -18.47
N PRO A 215 -2.12 -4.60 -17.24
CA PRO A 215 -2.93 -5.61 -16.56
C PRO A 215 -4.36 -5.12 -16.25
N PHE A 216 -4.54 -3.80 -16.08
CA PHE A 216 -5.87 -3.19 -15.90
C PHE A 216 -6.50 -2.72 -17.21
N GLY A 217 -5.89 -3.06 -18.36
CA GLY A 217 -6.39 -2.73 -19.68
C GLY A 217 -6.14 -1.29 -20.11
N TYR A 218 -7.01 -0.78 -20.98
CA TYR A 218 -6.81 0.47 -21.71
C TYR A 218 -8.02 1.39 -21.63
N CYS A 219 -7.76 2.70 -21.64
CA CYS A 219 -8.76 3.73 -21.85
C CYS A 219 -9.24 3.73 -23.32
N GLU A 220 -10.39 4.35 -23.59
CA GLU A 220 -10.93 4.43 -24.96
C GLU A 220 -9.98 5.13 -25.94
N ASN A 221 -9.19 6.09 -25.46
CA ASN A 221 -8.16 6.78 -26.24
C ASN A 221 -6.86 5.95 -26.44
N GLY A 222 -6.84 4.67 -26.07
CA GLY A 222 -5.70 3.77 -26.25
C GLY A 222 -4.59 3.92 -25.19
N THR A 223 -4.75 4.84 -24.23
CA THR A 223 -3.78 4.98 -23.13
C THR A 223 -3.94 3.87 -22.10
N ARG A 224 -2.84 3.42 -21.50
CA ARG A 224 -2.87 2.39 -20.44
C ARG A 224 -3.64 2.89 -19.22
N TYR A 225 -4.57 2.07 -18.74
CA TYR A 225 -5.31 2.35 -17.52
C TYR A 225 -4.52 1.92 -16.27
N GLY A 226 -4.83 2.55 -15.13
CA GLY A 226 -4.39 2.05 -13.82
C GLY A 226 -3.58 2.99 -12.94
N ARG A 227 -3.13 4.15 -13.45
CA ARG A 227 -2.50 5.16 -12.57
C ARG A 227 -3.55 5.73 -11.62
N GLY A 228 -3.30 5.63 -10.31
CA GLY A 228 -4.23 6.12 -9.27
C GLY A 228 -5.47 5.25 -9.10
N PHE A 229 -5.52 4.07 -9.73
CA PHE A 229 -6.58 3.10 -9.56
C PHE A 229 -6.09 1.92 -8.72
N THR A 230 -6.98 1.42 -7.86
CA THR A 230 -6.75 0.24 -7.03
C THR A 230 -7.84 -0.79 -7.33
N LEU A 231 -7.43 -1.98 -7.77
CA LEU A 231 -8.31 -3.13 -7.91
C LEU A 231 -8.43 -3.85 -6.56
N ILE A 232 -9.65 -4.18 -6.17
CA ILE A 232 -9.91 -4.95 -4.94
C ILE A 232 -10.36 -6.35 -5.32
N LEU A 233 -9.55 -7.37 -5.01
CA LEU A 233 -9.95 -8.77 -5.04
C LEU A 233 -10.52 -9.17 -3.67
N LYS A 234 -11.45 -10.13 -3.66
CA LYS A 234 -12.14 -10.58 -2.44
C LYS A 234 -12.19 -12.11 -2.32
N ASN A 235 -12.07 -12.61 -1.10
CA ASN A 235 -12.28 -14.01 -0.70
C ASN A 235 -11.49 -14.98 -1.60
N ASN A 236 -12.17 -15.95 -2.24
CA ASN A 236 -11.56 -16.94 -3.13
C ASN A 236 -10.62 -16.38 -4.21
N ASP A 237 -10.82 -15.14 -4.68
CA ASP A 237 -9.90 -14.55 -5.66
C ASP A 237 -8.59 -14.07 -4.99
N VAL A 238 -8.63 -13.72 -3.70
CA VAL A 238 -7.44 -13.43 -2.88
C VAL A 238 -6.68 -14.73 -2.62
N ASP A 239 -7.37 -15.79 -2.19
CA ASP A 239 -6.71 -17.06 -1.88
C ASP A 239 -5.97 -17.63 -3.10
N LYS A 240 -6.60 -17.56 -4.28
CA LYS A 240 -5.96 -17.90 -5.56
C LYS A 240 -4.78 -17.00 -5.90
N PHE A 241 -4.86 -15.71 -5.59
CA PHE A 241 -3.74 -14.80 -5.82
C PHE A 241 -2.55 -15.18 -4.93
N LEU A 242 -2.79 -15.46 -3.66
CA LEU A 242 -1.76 -15.86 -2.69
C LEU A 242 -1.13 -17.20 -3.08
N GLU A 243 -1.93 -18.18 -3.48
CA GLU A 243 -1.44 -19.47 -4.01
C GLU A 243 -0.54 -19.29 -5.24
N LEU A 244 -0.92 -18.40 -6.18
CA LEU A 244 -0.09 -18.09 -7.34
C LEU A 244 1.23 -17.41 -6.97
N ILE A 245 1.26 -16.60 -5.91
CA ILE A 245 2.49 -15.97 -5.43
C ILE A 245 3.39 -17.01 -4.75
N ASP A 246 2.80 -17.84 -3.87
CA ASP A 246 3.53 -18.88 -3.13
C ASP A 246 4.26 -19.86 -4.06
N ASN A 247 3.56 -20.33 -5.09
CA ASN A 247 4.11 -21.21 -6.16
C ASN A 247 5.24 -20.56 -7.00
N LYS A 248 5.48 -19.25 -6.87
CA LYS A 248 6.56 -18.54 -7.58
C LYS A 248 7.73 -18.21 -6.66
N ILE A 249 7.54 -18.32 -5.34
CA ILE A 249 8.56 -18.06 -4.32
C ILE A 249 9.22 -19.37 -3.90
N ASN A 250 8.41 -20.42 -3.72
CA ASN A 250 8.83 -21.79 -3.37
C ASN A 250 8.99 -22.65 -4.63
#